data_AF-A0A1Q6IJZ3-F1
#
_entry.id   AF-A0A1Q6IJZ3-F1
#
_cell.length_a   1.000
_cell.length_b   1.000
_cell.length_c   1.000
_cell.angle_alpha   90.00
_cell.angle_beta   90.00
_cell.angle_gamma   90.00
#
_symmetry.space_group_name_H-M   'P 1'
#
loop_
_entity.id
_entity.type
_entity.pdbx_description
1 polymer ?
#
loop_
_entity_poly.entity_id
_entity_poly.type
_entity_poly.pdbx_seq_one_letter_code
_entity_poly.pdbx_strand_id
1 'polypeptide(L)'
;MIGDSERKKQNYPFKVVSVARSPLKENEDFLVGQSVFFSADALMREDGKLIQYLKCGILGYGKIGRSIASHLLQRGVKPAVYDTNPLKRVSAFNELNRIPDRDSIIKESDILFSATGNKSLKIEDFRELKNGCYIFSVTSSDDELELEFTGEYEKQEVRKHIFKYSNENMNYFFLVNDGNAVNFIYNAVMGDFIHLVRAEMILAINGLPGYAPGKISTVPTDIRENIAESWLKVFEP
;
A
#
# COMPACT_ATOMS: atom_id res chain seq x y z
N MET A 1 -7.76 -6.00 10.85
CA MET A 1 -6.75 -7.04 11.20
C MET A 1 -6.10 -6.78 12.56
N ILE A 2 -5.74 -7.84 13.29
CA ILE A 2 -5.05 -7.81 14.59
C ILE A 2 -3.60 -7.30 14.44
N GLY A 3 -3.22 -6.30 15.24
CA GLY A 3 -1.92 -5.61 15.17
C GLY A 3 -0.70 -6.49 15.50
N ASP A 4 0.48 -6.09 15.04
CA ASP A 4 1.74 -6.87 15.14
C ASP A 4 2.15 -7.27 16.57
N SER A 5 1.67 -6.57 17.60
CA SER A 5 1.88 -6.92 19.01
C SER A 5 0.97 -8.06 19.50
N GLU A 6 -0.23 -8.19 18.94
CA GLU A 6 -1.21 -9.24 19.27
C GLU A 6 -0.95 -10.54 18.49
N ARG A 7 -0.33 -10.47 17.30
CA ARG A 7 0.09 -11.67 16.52
C ARG A 7 1.14 -12.53 17.23
N LYS A 8 1.89 -11.97 18.19
CA LYS A 8 2.96 -12.68 18.94
C LYS A 8 2.43 -13.61 20.04
N LYS A 9 1.13 -13.57 20.38
CA LYS A 9 0.52 -14.41 21.43
C LYS A 9 -0.51 -15.42 20.91
N GLN A 10 -0.44 -15.84 19.65
CA GLN A 10 -1.32 -16.89 19.13
C GLN A 10 -0.61 -18.24 19.08
N ASN A 11 -1.03 -19.15 19.96
CA ASN A 11 -0.70 -20.56 19.90
C ASN A 11 -1.57 -21.20 18.81
N TYR A 12 -1.11 -21.15 17.56
CA TYR A 12 -1.87 -21.73 16.43
C TYR A 12 -1.94 -23.25 16.56
N PRO A 13 -3.14 -23.87 16.60
CA PRO A 13 -3.27 -25.34 16.74
C PRO A 13 -2.81 -26.09 15.48
N PHE A 14 -2.52 -25.37 14.40
CA PHE A 14 -2.01 -25.87 13.12
C PHE A 14 -0.68 -25.22 12.78
N LYS A 15 0.02 -25.81 11.80
CA LYS A 15 1.30 -25.32 11.30
C LYS A 15 1.08 -24.10 10.43
N VAL A 16 1.84 -23.04 10.69
CA VAL A 16 1.78 -21.79 9.92
C VAL A 16 3.16 -21.51 9.35
N VAL A 17 3.25 -21.32 8.04
CA VAL A 17 4.48 -20.90 7.36
C VAL A 17 4.19 -19.58 6.65
N SER A 18 4.96 -18.54 6.96
CA SER A 18 4.82 -17.23 6.34
C SER A 18 5.80 -17.06 5.19
N VAL A 19 5.25 -16.75 4.00
CA VAL A 19 6.01 -16.27 2.83
C VAL A 19 5.92 -14.74 2.69
N ALA A 20 5.02 -14.09 3.43
CA ALA A 20 4.75 -12.66 3.31
C ALA A 20 5.92 -11.77 3.76
N ARG A 21 6.87 -12.32 4.53
CA ARG A 21 8.08 -11.62 4.99
C ARG A 21 9.35 -12.14 4.33
N SER A 22 9.21 -12.91 3.25
CA SER A 22 10.34 -13.45 2.51
C SER A 22 11.09 -12.35 1.73
N PRO A 23 12.42 -12.42 1.65
CA PRO A 23 13.21 -11.60 0.72
C PRO A 23 12.79 -11.79 -0.74
N LEU A 24 12.34 -12.99 -1.12
CA LEU A 24 11.88 -13.29 -2.49
C LEU A 24 10.61 -12.51 -2.89
N LYS A 25 9.90 -11.94 -1.90
CA LYS A 25 8.71 -11.11 -2.10
C LYS A 25 9.05 -9.62 -2.27
N GLU A 26 10.28 -9.19 -2.00
CA GLU A 26 10.61 -7.76 -1.96
C GLU A 26 10.39 -7.06 -3.31
N ASN A 27 10.77 -7.71 -4.42
CA ASN A 27 10.53 -7.13 -5.73
C ASN A 27 9.04 -7.05 -6.07
N GLU A 28 8.25 -8.06 -5.70
CA GLU A 28 6.79 -8.03 -5.86
C GLU A 28 6.17 -6.86 -5.10
N ASP A 29 6.55 -6.66 -3.83
CA ASP A 29 6.07 -5.54 -3.02
C ASP A 29 6.42 -4.18 -3.66
N PHE A 30 7.60 -4.07 -4.29
CA PHE A 30 8.02 -2.86 -5.01
C PHE A 30 7.18 -2.64 -6.28
N LEU A 31 6.94 -3.68 -7.09
CA LEU A 31 6.12 -3.63 -8.30
C LEU A 31 4.65 -3.32 -8.01
N VAL A 32 4.13 -3.75 -6.85
CA VAL A 32 2.79 -3.34 -6.38
C VAL A 32 2.74 -1.84 -6.18
N GLY A 33 3.72 -1.25 -5.50
CA GLY A 33 3.78 0.21 -5.32
C GLY A 33 3.90 0.98 -6.64
N GLN A 34 4.64 0.44 -7.61
CA GLN A 34 4.68 0.98 -8.97
C GLN A 34 3.30 0.93 -9.64
N SER A 35 2.58 -0.18 -9.50
CA SER A 35 1.24 -0.37 -10.09
C SER A 35 0.20 0.56 -9.47
N VAL A 36 0.29 0.80 -8.15
CA VAL A 36 -0.54 1.79 -7.44
C VAL A 36 -0.26 3.19 -8.00
N PHE A 37 1.01 3.58 -8.05
CA PHE A 37 1.42 4.88 -8.58
C PHE A 37 0.94 5.06 -10.03
N PHE A 38 1.14 4.05 -10.88
CA PHE A 38 0.69 4.05 -12.27
C PHE A 38 -0.83 4.26 -12.38
N SER A 39 -1.60 3.51 -11.61
CA SER A 39 -3.07 3.58 -11.65
C SER A 39 -3.57 4.95 -11.18
N ALA A 40 -2.95 5.53 -10.16
CA ALA A 40 -3.23 6.89 -9.74
C ALA A 40 -2.88 7.92 -10.83
N ASP A 41 -1.69 7.85 -11.44
CA ASP A 41 -1.29 8.78 -12.51
C ASP A 41 -2.23 8.68 -13.73
N ALA A 42 -2.64 7.47 -14.11
CA ALA A 42 -3.59 7.25 -15.19
C ALA A 42 -4.95 7.91 -14.90
N LEU A 43 -5.55 7.65 -13.73
CA LEU A 43 -6.83 8.24 -13.35
C LEU A 43 -6.77 9.76 -13.21
N MET A 44 -5.69 10.30 -12.65
CA MET A 44 -5.53 11.75 -12.55
C MET A 44 -5.50 12.39 -13.94
N ARG A 45 -4.83 11.76 -14.93
CA ARG A 45 -4.81 12.22 -16.32
C ARG A 45 -6.17 12.15 -16.99
N GLU A 46 -6.91 11.07 -16.78
CA GLU A 46 -8.29 10.93 -17.28
C GLU A 46 -9.21 12.04 -16.73
N ASP A 47 -8.91 12.54 -15.53
CA ASP A 47 -9.61 13.65 -14.90
C ASP A 47 -8.93 15.03 -15.11
N GLY A 48 -8.06 15.12 -16.12
CA GLY A 48 -7.46 16.37 -16.59
C GLY A 48 -6.39 16.97 -15.66
N LYS A 49 -5.84 16.16 -14.74
CA LYS A 49 -4.87 16.57 -13.73
C LYS A 49 -3.53 15.89 -13.95
N LEU A 50 -2.46 16.57 -13.59
CA LEU A 50 -1.10 16.07 -13.70
C LEU A 50 -0.46 16.02 -12.31
N ILE A 51 -0.13 14.80 -11.85
CA ILE A 51 0.43 14.55 -10.51
C ILE A 51 1.66 15.43 -10.23
N GLN A 52 2.45 15.75 -11.25
CA GLN A 52 3.65 16.60 -11.12
C GLN A 52 3.42 18.02 -10.58
N TYR A 53 2.19 18.54 -10.68
CA TYR A 53 1.82 19.87 -10.20
C TYR A 53 0.98 19.84 -8.92
N LEU A 54 0.83 18.66 -8.31
CA LEU A 54 -0.03 18.43 -7.16
C LEU A 54 0.78 18.10 -5.90
N LYS A 55 0.29 18.53 -4.74
CA LYS A 55 0.87 18.14 -3.45
C LYS A 55 0.49 16.69 -3.16
N CYS A 56 1.46 15.79 -3.24
CA CYS A 56 1.28 14.37 -2.94
C CYS A 56 1.69 14.04 -1.50
N GLY A 57 0.75 13.49 -0.73
CA GLY A 57 0.93 12.95 0.60
C GLY A 57 0.94 11.42 0.59
N ILE A 58 1.71 10.81 1.48
CA ILE A 58 1.76 9.36 1.70
C ILE A 58 1.68 9.08 3.21
N LEU A 59 0.66 8.34 3.61
CA LEU A 59 0.54 7.79 4.95
C LEU A 59 1.00 6.33 4.93
N GLY A 60 2.10 6.04 5.62
CA GLY A 60 2.74 4.73 5.65
C GLY A 60 3.96 4.66 4.74
N TYR A 61 5.11 4.35 5.32
CA TYR A 61 6.38 4.18 4.61
C TYR A 61 6.90 2.74 4.74
N GLY A 62 5.99 1.78 4.57
CA GLY A 62 6.32 0.36 4.38
C GLY A 62 6.87 0.10 2.97
N LYS A 63 6.94 -1.19 2.59
CA LYS A 63 7.48 -1.60 1.28
C LYS A 63 6.75 -0.93 0.10
N ILE A 64 5.43 -0.93 0.12
CA ILE A 64 4.59 -0.32 -0.93
C ILE A 64 4.69 1.21 -0.90
N GLY A 65 4.51 1.85 0.26
CA GLY A 65 4.61 3.30 0.40
C GLY A 65 5.96 3.88 -0.02
N ARG A 66 7.06 3.18 0.31
CA ARG A 66 8.41 3.51 -0.16
C ARG A 66 8.55 3.42 -1.68
N SER A 67 7.97 2.40 -2.31
CA SER A 67 7.94 2.28 -3.77
C SER A 67 7.16 3.44 -4.42
N ILE A 68 5.98 3.78 -3.90
CA ILE A 68 5.18 4.92 -4.40
C ILE A 68 6.00 6.22 -4.29
N ALA A 69 6.64 6.45 -3.14
CA ALA A 69 7.48 7.62 -2.93
C ALA A 69 8.65 7.70 -3.93
N SER A 70 9.33 6.58 -4.17
CA SER A 70 10.40 6.49 -5.16
C SER A 70 9.93 6.87 -6.56
N HIS A 71 8.76 6.37 -7.00
CA HIS A 71 8.22 6.68 -8.32
C HIS A 71 7.75 8.14 -8.44
N LEU A 72 7.21 8.73 -7.36
CA LEU A 72 6.91 10.17 -7.33
C LEU A 72 8.18 11.01 -7.49
N LEU A 73 9.26 10.66 -6.77
CA LEU A 73 10.55 11.35 -6.88
C LEU A 73 11.15 11.24 -8.29
N GLN A 74 11.05 10.07 -8.93
CA GLN A 74 11.46 9.87 -10.34
C GLN A 74 10.66 10.76 -11.31
N ARG A 75 9.44 11.16 -10.95
CA ARG A 75 8.62 12.12 -11.70
C ARG A 75 8.83 13.58 -11.29
N GLY A 76 9.84 13.85 -10.46
CA GLY A 76 10.15 15.20 -9.97
C GLY A 76 9.20 15.70 -8.86
N VAL A 77 8.36 14.83 -8.29
CA VAL A 77 7.47 15.17 -7.19
C VAL A 77 8.11 14.78 -5.88
N LYS A 78 8.26 15.72 -4.96
CA LYS A 78 8.77 15.46 -3.61
C LYS A 78 7.60 15.21 -2.64
N PRO A 79 7.22 13.95 -2.37
CA PRO A 79 6.03 13.68 -1.57
C PRO A 79 6.26 14.06 -0.10
N ALA A 80 5.16 14.36 0.58
CA ALA A 80 5.12 14.44 2.03
C ALA A 80 4.79 13.06 2.60
N VAL A 81 5.61 12.56 3.52
CA VAL A 81 5.53 11.21 4.04
C VAL A 81 5.36 11.24 5.55
N TYR A 82 4.44 10.43 6.06
CA TYR A 82 4.30 10.17 7.49
C TYR A 82 4.18 8.68 7.77
N ASP A 83 4.90 8.18 8.77
CA ASP A 83 4.75 6.83 9.32
C ASP A 83 4.84 6.93 10.86
N THR A 84 4.08 6.11 11.58
CA THR A 84 4.11 6.09 13.05
C THR A 84 5.46 5.63 13.59
N ASN A 85 6.20 4.82 12.81
CA ASN A 85 7.55 4.40 13.14
C ASN A 85 8.57 5.51 12.77
N PRO A 86 9.28 6.10 13.75
CA PRO A 86 10.27 7.15 13.48
C PRO A 86 11.45 6.67 12.62
N LEU A 87 11.85 5.39 12.68
CA LEU A 87 12.95 4.86 11.86
C LEU A 87 12.59 4.91 10.38
N LYS A 88 11.34 4.60 10.03
CA LYS A 88 10.86 4.71 8.65
C LYS A 88 10.79 6.16 8.18
N ARG A 89 10.41 7.10 9.06
CA ARG A 89 10.44 8.53 8.73
C ARG A 89 11.86 9.05 8.46
N VAL A 90 12.86 8.59 9.24
CA VAL A 90 14.26 8.91 8.96
C VAL A 90 14.72 8.29 7.64
N SER A 91 14.34 7.05 7.33
CA SER A 91 14.61 6.43 6.02
C SER A 91 14.01 7.24 4.88
N ALA A 92 12.75 7.67 5.02
CA ALA A 92 12.09 8.52 4.03
C ALA A 92 12.80 9.86 3.84
N PHE A 93 13.26 10.50 4.91
CA PHE A 93 14.05 11.73 4.83
C PHE A 93 15.36 11.53 4.06
N ASN A 94 16.10 10.46 4.36
CA ASN A 94 17.33 10.11 3.66
C ASN A 94 17.11 9.83 2.17
N GLU A 95 15.91 9.35 1.81
CA GLU A 95 15.45 9.14 0.44
C GLU A 95 14.80 10.41 -0.17
N LEU A 96 15.12 11.58 0.37
CA LEU A 96 14.72 12.90 -0.15
C LEU A 96 13.21 13.19 -0.07
N ASN A 97 12.45 12.53 0.79
CA ASN A 97 11.04 12.88 1.02
C ASN A 97 10.89 14.06 1.99
N ARG A 98 9.74 14.74 1.96
CA ARG A 98 9.37 15.72 2.98
C ARG A 98 8.74 14.99 4.17
N ILE A 99 9.06 15.39 5.40
CA ILE A 99 8.56 14.75 6.63
C ILE A 99 7.82 15.78 7.51
N PRO A 100 6.66 16.32 7.06
CA PRO A 100 5.80 17.11 7.93
C PRO A 100 5.09 16.21 8.96
N ASP A 101 4.34 16.83 9.87
CA ASP A 101 3.40 16.11 10.72
C ASP A 101 2.20 15.56 9.89
N ARG A 102 1.50 14.59 10.47
CA ARG A 102 0.39 13.88 9.81
C ARG A 102 -0.75 14.82 9.42
N ASP A 103 -1.10 15.77 10.28
CA ASP A 103 -2.28 16.61 10.10
C ASP A 103 -2.03 17.61 8.97
N SER A 104 -0.81 18.14 8.85
CA SER A 104 -0.38 18.94 7.70
C SER A 104 -0.50 18.18 6.38
N ILE A 105 -0.17 16.87 6.35
CA ILE A 105 -0.35 16.05 5.13
C ILE A 105 -1.84 15.98 4.75
N ILE A 106 -2.72 15.71 5.71
CA ILE A 106 -4.16 15.58 5.48
C ILE A 106 -4.76 16.90 4.94
N LYS A 107 -4.38 18.03 5.54
CA LYS A 107 -4.92 19.35 5.23
C LYS A 107 -4.43 19.94 3.92
N GLU A 108 -3.22 19.58 3.48
CA GLU A 108 -2.58 20.23 2.33
C GLU A 108 -2.53 19.39 1.06
N SER A 109 -2.70 18.07 1.15
CA SER A 109 -2.52 17.18 0.01
C SER A 109 -3.65 17.33 -1.01
N ASP A 110 -3.27 17.43 -2.29
CA ASP A 110 -4.17 17.26 -3.42
C ASP A 110 -4.42 15.78 -3.71
N ILE A 111 -3.40 14.95 -3.43
CA ILE A 111 -3.42 13.51 -3.58
C ILE A 111 -2.90 12.89 -2.29
N LEU A 112 -3.64 11.97 -1.71
CA LEU A 112 -3.27 11.22 -0.52
C LEU A 112 -3.20 9.71 -0.83
N PHE A 113 -2.01 9.13 -0.75
CA PHE A 113 -1.81 7.69 -0.75
C PHE A 113 -1.90 7.15 0.67
N SER A 114 -2.86 6.27 0.92
CA SER A 114 -2.95 5.50 2.14
C SER A 114 -2.26 4.15 1.90
N ALA A 115 -1.16 3.91 2.62
CA ALA A 115 -0.27 2.76 2.46
C ALA A 115 0.19 2.18 3.82
N THR A 116 -0.68 2.27 4.82
CA THR A 116 -0.38 1.87 6.20
C THR A 116 -0.72 0.40 6.47
N GLY A 117 -1.62 -0.20 5.68
CA GLY A 117 -2.16 -1.55 5.92
C GLY A 117 -2.96 -1.68 7.22
N ASN A 118 -3.38 -0.56 7.82
CA ASN A 118 -4.19 -0.48 9.05
C ASN A 118 -5.14 0.73 8.95
N LYS A 119 -6.21 0.77 9.75
CA LYS A 119 -7.19 1.87 9.74
C LYS A 119 -6.52 3.20 10.06
N SER A 120 -6.08 3.94 9.03
CA SER A 120 -5.23 5.12 9.17
C SER A 120 -5.96 6.42 8.97
N LEU A 121 -7.15 6.41 8.37
CA LEU A 121 -8.02 7.57 8.22
C LEU A 121 -9.34 7.33 8.94
N LYS A 122 -9.63 8.23 9.88
CA LYS A 122 -10.88 8.31 10.65
C LYS A 122 -11.79 9.38 10.06
N ILE A 123 -13.06 9.38 10.46
CA ILE A 123 -14.05 10.36 10.01
C ILE A 123 -13.57 11.82 10.21
N GLU A 124 -12.86 12.11 11.32
CA GLU A 124 -12.30 13.45 11.58
C GLU A 124 -11.25 13.86 10.55
N ASP A 125 -10.47 12.91 10.04
CA ASP A 125 -9.45 13.21 9.03
C ASP A 125 -10.10 13.63 7.70
N PHE A 126 -11.21 12.99 7.33
CA PHE A 126 -11.94 13.33 6.10
C PHE A 126 -12.52 14.75 6.14
N ARG A 127 -12.98 15.21 7.31
CA ARG A 127 -13.47 16.58 7.53
C ARG A 127 -12.37 17.63 7.32
N GLU A 128 -11.13 17.28 7.61
CA GLU A 128 -9.96 18.16 7.54
C GLU A 128 -9.24 18.09 6.19
N LEU A 129 -9.63 17.17 5.31
CA LEU A 129 -9.03 17.06 3.99
C LEU A 129 -9.17 18.36 3.20
N LYS A 130 -8.13 18.68 2.42
CA LYS A 130 -8.24 19.71 1.39
C LYS A 130 -9.42 19.40 0.47
N ASN A 131 -10.27 20.39 0.23
CA ASN A 131 -11.36 20.26 -0.74
C ASN A 131 -10.85 19.82 -2.11
N GLY A 132 -11.40 18.72 -2.62
CA GLY A 132 -11.01 18.10 -3.88
C GLY A 132 -9.80 17.15 -3.79
N CYS A 133 -9.36 16.78 -2.58
CA CYS A 133 -8.31 15.77 -2.40
C CYS A 133 -8.72 14.41 -2.98
N TYR A 134 -7.80 13.74 -3.70
CA TYR A 134 -7.97 12.37 -4.20
C TYR A 134 -7.28 11.39 -3.26
N ILE A 135 -8.01 10.37 -2.83
CA ILE A 135 -7.51 9.35 -1.92
C ILE A 135 -7.35 8.04 -2.69
N PHE A 136 -6.13 7.50 -2.64
CA PHE A 136 -5.76 6.22 -3.23
C PHE A 136 -5.28 5.27 -2.13
N SER A 137 -5.92 4.11 -2.01
CA SER A 137 -5.52 3.04 -1.08
C SER A 137 -4.65 2.01 -1.79
N VAL A 138 -3.78 1.33 -1.03
CA VAL A 138 -2.97 0.18 -1.49
C VAL A 138 -3.50 -1.17 -1.02
N THR A 139 -4.55 -1.19 -0.20
CA THR A 139 -5.13 -2.41 0.39
C THR A 139 -6.66 -2.35 0.36
N SER A 140 -7.35 -3.33 0.95
CA SER A 140 -8.80 -3.32 1.08
C SER A 140 -9.30 -2.10 1.86
N SER A 141 -10.49 -1.61 1.50
CA SER A 141 -11.12 -0.46 2.19
C SER A 141 -11.30 -0.71 3.70
N ASP A 142 -11.66 -1.93 4.07
CA ASP A 142 -11.94 -2.35 5.45
C ASP A 142 -10.69 -2.31 6.34
N ASP A 143 -9.51 -2.45 5.72
CA ASP A 143 -8.23 -2.45 6.40
C ASP A 143 -7.66 -1.05 6.60
N GLU A 144 -8.07 -0.03 5.82
CA GLU A 144 -7.44 1.30 5.85
C GLU A 144 -8.35 2.46 6.24
N LEU A 145 -9.65 2.36 6.02
CA LEU A 145 -10.58 3.48 6.14
C LEU A 145 -11.73 3.13 7.07
N GLU A 146 -12.05 4.03 8.01
CA GLU A 146 -13.28 3.96 8.78
C GLU A 146 -14.40 4.68 8.01
N LEU A 147 -15.00 3.97 7.03
CA LEU A 147 -15.95 4.51 6.06
C LEU A 147 -17.40 4.61 6.56
N GLU A 148 -17.63 4.74 7.87
CA GLU A 148 -18.96 5.04 8.41
C GLU A 148 -19.34 6.51 8.14
N PHE A 149 -19.42 6.88 6.86
CA PHE A 149 -19.87 8.20 6.40
C PHE A 149 -21.40 8.38 6.52
N THR A 150 -22.10 7.40 7.10
CA THR A 150 -23.56 7.34 7.10
C THR A 150 -24.16 8.60 7.71
N GLY A 151 -24.83 9.38 6.86
CA GLY A 151 -25.52 10.62 7.23
C GLY A 151 -24.66 11.89 7.17
N GLU A 152 -23.33 11.80 7.03
CA GLU A 152 -22.46 12.98 6.93
C GLU A 152 -22.11 13.36 5.49
N TYR A 153 -21.84 12.38 4.62
CA TYR A 153 -21.46 12.63 3.23
C TYR A 153 -22.41 11.95 2.24
N GLU A 154 -22.77 12.70 1.19
CA GLU A 154 -23.42 12.16 -0.01
C GLU A 154 -22.34 11.59 -0.95
N LYS A 155 -22.52 10.33 -1.36
CA LYS A 155 -21.66 9.64 -2.32
C LYS A 155 -22.24 9.76 -3.73
N GLN A 156 -21.43 10.27 -4.66
CA GLN A 156 -21.76 10.33 -6.08
C GLN A 156 -20.63 9.73 -6.91
N GLU A 157 -20.92 8.75 -7.76
CA GLU A 157 -19.97 8.32 -8.79
C GLU A 157 -19.87 9.40 -9.88
N VAL A 158 -18.73 10.08 -9.96
CA VAL A 158 -18.52 11.16 -10.94
C VAL A 158 -17.85 10.64 -12.21
N ARG A 159 -17.10 9.54 -12.09
CA ARG A 159 -16.50 8.77 -13.17
C ARG A 159 -16.34 7.33 -12.71
N LYS A 160 -16.11 6.42 -13.67
CA LYS A 160 -15.82 5.02 -13.36
C LYS A 160 -14.69 4.91 -12.34
N HIS A 161 -14.96 4.28 -11.19
CA HIS A 161 -14.04 4.13 -10.05
C HIS A 161 -13.69 5.41 -9.26
N ILE A 162 -14.28 6.56 -9.56
CA ILE A 162 -14.03 7.82 -8.82
C ILE A 162 -15.33 8.28 -8.19
N PHE A 163 -15.39 8.23 -6.87
CA PHE A 163 -16.55 8.61 -6.08
C PHE A 163 -16.28 9.92 -5.35
N LYS A 164 -17.10 10.92 -5.62
CA LYS A 164 -17.11 12.17 -4.85
C LYS A 164 -17.92 11.95 -3.58
N TYR A 165 -17.36 12.36 -2.46
CA TYR A 165 -18.06 12.49 -1.19
C TYR A 165 -18.16 13.98 -0.88
N SER A 166 -19.36 14.49 -0.63
CA SER A 166 -19.58 15.89 -0.24
C SER A 166 -20.64 16.03 0.84
N ASN A 167 -20.52 17.06 1.67
CA ASN A 167 -21.46 17.35 2.74
C ASN A 167 -22.00 18.80 2.70
N GLU A 168 -22.95 19.11 3.58
CA GLU A 168 -23.58 20.43 3.69
C GLU A 168 -22.59 21.55 4.09
N ASN A 169 -21.47 21.19 4.74
CA ASN A 169 -20.42 22.13 5.15
C ASN A 169 -19.48 22.52 4.00
N MET A 170 -19.83 22.21 2.74
CA MET A 170 -19.02 22.45 1.55
C MET A 170 -17.66 21.72 1.59
N ASN A 171 -17.48 20.74 2.47
CA ASN A 171 -16.34 19.83 2.44
C ASN A 171 -16.57 18.75 1.39
N TYR A 172 -15.56 18.46 0.57
CA TYR A 172 -15.62 17.36 -0.37
C TYR A 172 -14.26 16.77 -0.74
N PHE A 173 -14.25 15.48 -1.06
CA PHE A 173 -13.07 14.74 -1.51
C PHE A 173 -13.47 13.66 -2.51
N PHE A 174 -12.48 13.04 -3.16
CA PHE A 174 -12.66 11.94 -4.08
C PHE A 174 -12.02 10.68 -3.51
N LEU A 175 -12.82 9.63 -3.33
CA LEU A 175 -12.36 8.32 -2.95
C LEU A 175 -12.33 7.42 -4.18
N VAL A 176 -11.15 6.91 -4.51
CA VAL A 176 -10.95 6.07 -5.69
C VAL A 176 -11.16 4.60 -5.34
N ASN A 177 -11.79 3.86 -6.24
CA ASN A 177 -12.11 2.43 -6.12
C ASN A 177 -12.85 2.06 -4.83
N ASP A 178 -13.68 2.99 -4.33
CA ASP A 178 -14.37 2.85 -3.05
C ASP A 178 -13.43 2.58 -1.85
N GLY A 179 -12.19 3.05 -1.95
CA GLY A 179 -11.16 2.84 -0.93
C GLY A 179 -10.40 1.52 -1.04
N ASN A 180 -10.71 0.68 -2.03
CA ASN A 180 -9.95 -0.52 -2.31
C ASN A 180 -8.67 -0.23 -3.09
N ALA A 181 -7.75 -1.19 -3.09
CA ALA A 181 -6.44 -1.05 -3.71
C ALA A 181 -6.56 -0.63 -5.19
N VAL A 182 -6.04 0.55 -5.52
CA VAL A 182 -6.23 1.19 -6.83
C VAL A 182 -5.55 0.41 -7.97
N ASN A 183 -4.48 -0.32 -7.66
CA ASN A 183 -3.70 -1.08 -8.63
C ASN A 183 -4.50 -2.20 -9.34
N PHE A 184 -5.68 -2.58 -8.83
CA PHE A 184 -6.55 -3.55 -9.52
C PHE A 184 -7.33 -2.96 -10.70
N ILE A 185 -7.39 -1.63 -10.85
CA ILE A 185 -8.13 -0.99 -11.94
C ILE A 185 -7.49 -1.28 -13.31
N TYR A 186 -6.15 -1.27 -13.39
CA TYR A 186 -5.41 -1.47 -14.65
C TYR A 186 -4.61 -2.78 -14.70
N ASN A 187 -5.03 -3.80 -13.95
CA ASN A 187 -4.32 -5.06 -13.73
C ASN A 187 -2.96 -4.90 -13.02
N ALA A 188 -2.80 -5.58 -11.88
CA ALA A 188 -1.55 -5.63 -11.15
C ALA A 188 -0.57 -6.61 -11.82
N VAL A 189 0.20 -6.14 -12.80
CA VAL A 189 1.17 -6.98 -13.53
C VAL A 189 2.49 -7.04 -12.75
N MET A 190 2.89 -8.25 -12.37
CA MET A 190 4.14 -8.50 -11.63
C MET A 190 5.23 -9.17 -12.49
N GLY A 191 4.90 -9.52 -13.74
CA GLY A 191 5.79 -10.28 -14.63
C GLY A 191 6.22 -11.62 -14.04
N ASP A 192 7.41 -12.08 -14.42
CA ASP A 192 7.95 -13.38 -14.02
C ASP A 192 8.38 -13.43 -12.54
N PHE A 193 8.46 -12.30 -11.86
CA PHE A 193 8.80 -12.25 -10.43
C PHE A 193 7.75 -12.91 -9.53
N ILE A 194 6.51 -13.06 -10.02
CA ILE A 194 5.48 -13.82 -9.31
C ILE A 194 5.88 -15.28 -9.08
N HIS A 195 6.75 -15.83 -9.94
CA HIS A 195 7.20 -17.21 -9.83
C HIS A 195 8.07 -17.45 -8.58
N LEU A 196 8.80 -16.44 -8.09
CA LEU A 196 9.58 -16.55 -6.85
C LEU A 196 8.68 -16.86 -5.64
N VAL A 197 7.62 -16.06 -5.47
CA VAL A 197 6.66 -16.21 -4.37
C VAL A 197 5.87 -17.52 -4.51
N ARG A 198 5.44 -17.87 -5.74
CA ARG A 198 4.72 -19.13 -6.01
C ARG A 198 5.58 -20.34 -5.71
N ALA A 199 6.85 -20.34 -6.12
CA ALA A 199 7.77 -21.43 -5.83
C ALA A 199 8.00 -21.59 -4.31
N GLU A 200 8.16 -20.48 -3.59
CA GLU A 200 8.29 -20.52 -2.13
C GLU A 200 7.04 -21.07 -1.45
N MET A 201 5.85 -20.70 -1.91
CA MET A 201 4.59 -21.28 -1.41
C MET A 201 4.52 -22.80 -1.63
N ILE A 202 4.91 -23.28 -2.82
CA ILE A 202 4.91 -24.72 -3.13
C ILE A 202 5.90 -25.47 -2.23
N LEU A 203 7.12 -24.96 -2.08
CA LEU A 203 8.13 -25.59 -1.23
C LEU A 203 7.79 -25.49 0.26
N ALA A 204 7.11 -24.43 0.70
CA ALA A 204 6.56 -24.32 2.04
C ALA A 204 5.50 -25.40 2.32
N ILE A 205 4.62 -25.67 1.34
CA ILE A 205 3.62 -26.74 1.44
C ILE A 205 4.29 -28.11 1.49
N ASN A 206 5.29 -28.36 0.64
CA ASN A 206 6.04 -29.62 0.65
C ASN A 206 6.79 -29.83 1.98
N GLY A 207 7.36 -28.76 2.53
CA GLY A 207 8.05 -28.76 3.83
C GLY A 207 7.12 -28.78 5.05
N LEU A 208 5.79 -28.70 4.85
CA LEU A 208 4.81 -28.60 5.94
C LEU A 208 4.96 -29.67 7.04
N PRO A 209 5.26 -30.94 6.73
CA PRO A 209 5.54 -31.97 7.74
C PRO A 209 6.68 -31.62 8.71
N GLY A 210 7.71 -30.88 8.26
CA GLY A 210 8.88 -30.51 9.06
C GLY A 210 8.68 -29.33 10.02
N TYR A 211 7.61 -28.56 9.89
CA TYR A 211 7.33 -27.44 10.80
C TYR A 211 6.54 -27.85 12.04
N ALA A 212 6.66 -27.05 13.10
CA ALA A 212 5.92 -27.23 14.34
C ALA A 212 4.69 -26.30 14.40
N PRO A 213 3.56 -26.75 15.00
CA PRO A 213 2.45 -25.87 15.35
C PRO A 213 2.84 -24.90 16.48
N GLY A 214 1.95 -23.97 16.81
CA GLY A 214 2.13 -23.01 17.90
C GLY A 214 3.04 -21.82 17.58
N LYS A 215 3.65 -21.77 16.39
CA LYS A 215 4.45 -20.63 15.92
C LYS A 215 4.32 -20.41 14.42
N ILE A 216 4.64 -19.19 13.99
CA ILE A 216 4.81 -18.84 12.58
C ILE A 216 6.23 -19.23 12.19
N SER A 217 6.35 -20.20 11.29
CA SER A 217 7.62 -20.62 10.70
C SER A 217 7.88 -19.89 9.38
N THR A 218 9.09 -19.99 8.86
CA THR A 218 9.45 -19.45 7.54
C THR A 218 10.24 -20.50 6.75
N VAL A 219 10.25 -20.39 5.43
CA VAL A 219 11.02 -21.31 4.56
C VAL A 219 12.52 -21.17 4.86
N PRO A 220 13.29 -22.27 5.02
CA PRO A 220 14.74 -22.22 5.19
C PRO A 220 15.45 -21.38 4.11
N THR A 221 16.55 -20.71 4.50
CA THR A 221 17.29 -19.81 3.61
C THR A 221 17.86 -20.53 2.39
N ASP A 222 18.42 -21.72 2.57
CA ASP A 222 18.95 -22.58 1.50
C ASP A 222 17.88 -22.93 0.45
N ILE A 223 16.64 -23.17 0.88
CA ILE A 223 15.53 -23.39 -0.05
C ILE A 223 15.20 -22.12 -0.83
N ARG A 224 15.23 -20.95 -0.19
CA ARG A 224 14.99 -19.67 -0.87
C ARG A 224 16.10 -19.32 -1.85
N GLU A 225 17.35 -19.60 -1.51
CA GLU A 225 18.52 -19.44 -2.39
C GLU A 225 18.37 -20.32 -3.63
N ASN A 226 17.99 -21.59 -3.45
CA ASN A 226 17.72 -22.50 -4.57
C ASN A 226 16.59 -22.00 -5.50
N ILE A 227 15.52 -21.41 -4.94
CA ILE A 227 14.46 -20.78 -5.73
C ILE A 227 15.03 -19.62 -6.55
N ALA A 228 15.80 -18.73 -5.91
CA ALA A 228 16.41 -17.58 -6.57
C ALA A 228 17.34 -18.01 -7.71
N GLU A 229 18.23 -18.97 -7.47
CA GLU A 229 19.13 -19.51 -8.50
C GLU A 229 18.36 -20.13 -9.67
N SER A 230 17.28 -20.86 -9.38
CA SER A 230 16.44 -21.46 -10.42
C SER A 230 15.75 -20.41 -11.27
N TRP A 231 15.28 -19.33 -10.63
CA TRP A 231 14.68 -18.20 -11.33
C TRP A 231 15.70 -17.49 -12.22
N LEU A 232 16.90 -17.18 -11.70
CA LEU A 232 17.97 -16.54 -12.48
C LEU A 232 18.33 -17.38 -13.73
N LYS A 233 18.51 -18.69 -13.57
CA LYS A 233 18.82 -19.59 -14.72
C LYS A 233 17.77 -19.58 -15.82
N VAL A 234 16.51 -19.24 -15.52
CA VAL A 234 15.39 -19.27 -16.48
C VAL A 234 15.13 -17.88 -17.07
N PHE A 235 15.25 -16.83 -16.27
CA PHE A 235 14.78 -15.48 -16.60
C PHE A 235 15.90 -14.43 -16.73
N GLU A 236 17.14 -14.75 -16.34
CA GLU A 236 18.34 -13.93 -16.57
C GLU A 236 19.19 -14.58 -17.68
N PRO A 237 19.05 -14.15 -18.95
CA PRO A 237 19.79 -14.70 -20.09
C PRO A 237 21.26 -14.26 -20.15
#